data_AF-A0AAE2ZFN0-F1
#
_entry.id   AF-A0AAE2ZFN0-F1
#
_cell.length_a   1.000
_cell.length_b   1.000
_cell.length_c   1.000
_cell.angle_alpha   90.00
_cell.angle_beta   90.00
_cell.angle_gamma   90.00
#
_symmetry.space_group_name_H-M   'P 1'
#
loop_
_entity.id
_entity.type
_entity.pdbx_description
1 polymer ?
#
loop_
_entity_poly.entity_id
_entity_poly.type
_entity_poly.pdbx_seq_one_letter_code
_entity_poly.pdbx_strand_id
1 'polypeptide(L)'
;MTSLYTATKHPEQLETTPLIAQSHHYDDPLEPQKLVFLDAVNQQRCVINSPQRNSQLTNTIPFFIVLLVMAFYTLFGFIENHKSNYFTLQDNSNYFNKKYGVDNLPAGLSNYLPYMKVKEISIGTYLIDYYTDKIYRNDDLKVLMIIGWLIFFPGFLWLLGYLSFFTPPVYLIADRQRGILYSYGMGKVRLTRYEDAQFGYAGKMLAIKLYGIDEKTGQLKTILYRPNVSHYSSFLTSTDSENHRFITFLNAYMQEGRDAVSSVDYQARKPFLFFGKNPLPTDFEQQVEQILAKLDQEKKRNA
;
A
#
# COMPACT_ATOMS: atom_id res chain seq x y z
N MET A 1 20.07 -5.01 -20.73
CA MET A 1 19.30 -4.93 -19.47
C MET A 1 18.74 -3.52 -19.32
N THR A 2 17.42 -3.37 -19.54
CA THR A 2 16.74 -2.07 -19.51
C THR A 2 16.71 -1.49 -18.09
N SER A 3 16.96 -0.19 -17.93
CA SER A 3 16.86 0.46 -16.61
C SER A 3 15.41 0.46 -16.09
N LEU A 4 15.23 0.45 -14.76
CA LEU A 4 13.90 0.50 -14.14
C LEU A 4 13.11 1.76 -14.55
N TYR A 5 13.80 2.90 -14.63
CA TYR A 5 13.19 4.18 -15.04
C TYR A 5 12.72 4.12 -16.50
N THR A 6 13.59 3.65 -17.40
CA THR A 6 13.25 3.49 -18.83
C THR A 6 12.08 2.55 -19.01
N ALA A 7 12.10 1.37 -18.39
CA ALA A 7 11.02 0.38 -18.48
C ALA A 7 9.69 0.90 -17.92
N THR A 8 9.73 1.79 -16.91
CA THR A 8 8.50 2.37 -16.33
C THR A 8 7.91 3.44 -17.25
N LYS A 9 8.74 4.25 -17.91
CA LYS A 9 8.28 5.33 -18.80
C LYS A 9 7.93 4.83 -20.20
N HIS A 10 8.65 3.83 -20.68
CA HIS A 10 8.59 3.25 -22.02
C HIS A 10 8.50 1.72 -21.92
N PRO A 11 7.37 1.17 -21.47
CA PRO A 11 7.20 -0.27 -21.24
C PRO A 11 7.42 -1.12 -22.50
N GLU A 12 7.18 -0.54 -23.68
CA GLU A 12 7.45 -1.13 -24.99
C GLU A 12 8.95 -1.44 -25.22
N GLN A 13 9.85 -0.62 -24.66
CA GLN A 13 11.30 -0.73 -24.83
C GLN A 13 11.96 -1.78 -23.91
N LEU A 14 11.17 -2.47 -23.07
CA LEU A 14 11.70 -3.57 -22.27
C LEU A 14 12.18 -4.69 -23.19
N GLU A 15 13.46 -5.04 -23.07
CA GLU A 15 14.05 -6.23 -23.70
C GLU A 15 13.33 -7.48 -23.15
N THR A 16 12.78 -8.30 -24.04
CA THR A 16 11.95 -9.43 -23.66
C THR A 16 12.39 -10.75 -24.26
N THR A 17 12.02 -11.82 -23.58
CA THR A 17 12.13 -13.20 -24.04
C THR A 17 10.73 -13.82 -24.04
N PRO A 18 10.37 -14.62 -25.05
CA PRO A 18 9.13 -15.39 -25.03
C PRO A 18 9.09 -16.36 -23.84
N LEU A 19 7.97 -16.42 -23.14
CA LEU A 19 7.77 -17.32 -22.02
C LEU A 19 7.84 -18.79 -22.47
N ILE A 20 7.24 -19.10 -23.62
CA ILE A 20 7.22 -20.44 -24.21
C ILE A 20 8.62 -20.98 -24.57
N ALA A 21 9.61 -20.09 -24.76
CA ALA A 21 10.98 -20.47 -25.07
C ALA A 21 11.76 -20.96 -23.83
N GLN A 22 11.19 -20.81 -22.63
CA GLN A 22 11.80 -21.27 -21.39
C GLN A 22 11.50 -22.73 -21.13
N SER A 23 12.26 -23.35 -20.21
CA SER A 23 11.98 -24.71 -19.75
C SER A 23 10.53 -24.82 -19.26
N HIS A 24 9.87 -25.91 -19.64
CA HIS A 24 8.58 -26.33 -19.10
C HIS A 24 8.76 -27.35 -17.98
N HIS A 25 10.00 -27.79 -17.72
CA HIS A 25 10.30 -28.59 -16.55
C HIS A 25 10.43 -27.67 -15.34
N TYR A 26 9.63 -27.95 -14.31
CA TYR A 26 9.70 -27.23 -13.05
C TYR A 26 10.81 -27.82 -12.19
N ASP A 27 12.02 -27.29 -12.37
CA ASP A 27 13.28 -27.86 -11.87
C ASP A 27 13.46 -27.83 -10.34
N ASP A 28 12.63 -27.08 -9.61
CA ASP A 28 12.78 -26.88 -8.16
C ASP A 28 11.40 -26.90 -7.45
N PRO A 29 10.79 -28.09 -7.34
CA PRO A 29 9.45 -28.25 -6.80
C PRO A 29 9.44 -27.99 -5.30
N LEU A 30 8.76 -26.91 -4.92
CA LEU A 30 8.39 -26.65 -3.53
C LEU A 30 6.91 -26.93 -3.33
N GLU A 31 6.58 -27.22 -2.07
CA GLU A 31 5.19 -27.22 -1.65
C GLU A 31 4.52 -25.87 -1.98
N PRO A 32 3.28 -25.85 -2.47
CA PRO A 32 2.57 -24.62 -2.86
C PRO A 32 2.59 -23.52 -1.79
N GLN A 33 2.53 -23.89 -0.51
CA GLN A 33 2.58 -22.96 0.62
C GLN A 33 3.92 -22.23 0.80
N LYS A 34 5.02 -22.79 0.28
CA LYS A 34 6.36 -22.18 0.32
C LYS A 34 6.59 -21.22 -0.86
N LEU A 35 5.70 -21.21 -1.85
CA LEU A 35 5.80 -20.35 -3.03
C LEU A 35 5.17 -18.98 -2.73
N VAL A 36 6.03 -17.99 -2.46
CA VAL A 36 5.63 -16.60 -2.11
C VAL A 36 4.78 -15.93 -3.22
N PHE A 37 5.03 -16.31 -4.47
CA PHE A 37 4.28 -15.83 -5.63
C PHE A 37 2.93 -16.52 -5.80
N LEU A 38 2.62 -17.62 -5.11
CA LEU A 38 1.42 -18.40 -5.38
C LEU A 38 0.27 -18.02 -4.44
N ASP A 39 -0.84 -17.54 -5.00
CA ASP A 39 -2.09 -17.33 -4.25
C ASP A 39 -3.05 -18.49 -4.42
N ALA A 40 -3.18 -19.08 -5.61
CA ALA A 40 -4.00 -20.26 -5.83
C ALA A 40 -3.54 -21.06 -7.05
N VAL A 41 -3.76 -22.37 -7.06
CA VAL A 41 -3.61 -23.21 -8.25
C VAL A 41 -4.65 -24.32 -8.24
N ASN A 42 -5.28 -24.55 -9.39
CA ASN A 42 -6.13 -25.70 -9.67
C ASN A 42 -6.02 -26.09 -11.15
N GLN A 43 -6.83 -27.03 -11.63
CA GLN A 43 -6.77 -27.50 -13.02
C GLN A 43 -7.08 -26.43 -14.09
N GLN A 44 -7.81 -25.37 -13.74
CA GLN A 44 -8.30 -24.36 -14.69
C GLN A 44 -7.44 -23.09 -14.67
N ARG A 45 -7.14 -22.59 -13.46
CA ARG A 45 -6.44 -21.33 -13.26
C ARG A 45 -5.36 -21.41 -12.18
N CYS A 46 -4.27 -20.68 -12.43
CA CYS A 46 -3.27 -20.36 -11.43
C CYS A 46 -3.31 -18.85 -11.15
N VAL A 47 -3.35 -18.47 -9.88
CA VAL A 47 -3.40 -17.09 -9.42
C VAL A 47 -2.06 -16.76 -8.75
N ILE A 48 -1.34 -15.84 -9.38
CA ILE A 48 -0.07 -15.30 -8.90
C ILE A 48 -0.37 -14.11 -8.00
N ASN A 49 0.19 -14.16 -6.80
CA ASN A 49 0.06 -13.17 -5.75
C ASN A 49 0.65 -11.81 -6.17
N SER A 50 0.06 -10.74 -5.63
CA SER A 50 0.47 -9.37 -5.93
C SER A 50 1.65 -8.93 -5.07
N PRO A 51 2.69 -8.26 -5.61
CA PRO A 51 3.79 -7.72 -4.80
C PRO A 51 3.29 -6.66 -3.81
N GLN A 52 2.14 -6.04 -4.11
CA GLN A 52 1.49 -5.09 -3.23
C GLN A 52 1.08 -5.70 -1.89
N ARG A 53 0.63 -6.96 -1.89
CA ARG A 53 0.26 -7.66 -0.65
C ARG A 53 1.47 -7.84 0.26
N ASN A 54 2.61 -8.19 -0.34
CA ASN A 54 3.86 -8.31 0.40
C ASN A 54 4.33 -6.94 0.92
N SER A 55 4.26 -5.89 0.10
CA SER A 55 4.56 -4.51 0.54
C SER A 55 3.66 -4.03 1.68
N GLN A 56 2.38 -4.39 1.67
CA GLN A 56 1.45 -4.05 2.75
C GLN A 56 1.88 -4.70 4.07
N LEU A 57 2.25 -5.99 4.02
CA LEU A 57 2.66 -6.75 5.21
C LEU A 57 4.04 -6.34 5.75
N THR A 58 5.01 -6.07 4.88
CA THR A 58 6.39 -5.76 5.31
C THR A 58 6.61 -4.27 5.58
N ASN A 59 5.82 -3.40 4.96
CA ASN A 59 6.05 -1.95 5.00
C ASN A 59 4.87 -1.21 5.63
N THR A 60 3.73 -1.09 4.92
CA THR A 60 2.71 -0.10 5.31
C THR A 60 2.00 -0.46 6.62
N ILE A 61 1.71 -1.74 6.88
CA ILE A 61 1.08 -2.19 8.14
C ILE A 61 2.01 -1.94 9.34
N PRO A 62 3.30 -2.35 9.33
CA PRO A 62 4.24 -1.99 10.39
C PRO A 62 4.32 -0.48 10.64
N PHE A 63 4.45 0.33 9.59
CA PHE A 63 4.50 1.79 9.74
C PHE A 63 3.20 2.36 10.32
N PHE A 64 2.04 1.84 9.90
CA PHE A 64 0.74 2.22 10.45
C PHE A 64 0.66 1.92 11.95
N ILE A 65 1.09 0.73 12.39
CA ILE A 65 1.08 0.34 13.80
C ILE A 65 2.01 1.23 14.63
N VAL A 66 3.23 1.47 14.15
CA VAL A 66 4.20 2.34 14.84
C VAL A 66 3.63 3.75 14.97
N LEU A 67 3.07 4.30 13.90
CA LEU A 67 2.46 5.63 13.92
C LEU A 67 1.25 5.69 14.87
N LEU A 68 0.44 4.64 14.91
CA LEU A 68 -0.71 4.53 15.80
C LEU A 68 -0.29 4.52 17.27
N VAL A 69 0.72 3.71 17.61
CA VAL A 69 1.27 3.66 18.98
C VAL A 69 1.89 5.00 19.37
N MET A 70 2.65 5.62 18.46
CA MET A 70 3.25 6.93 18.68
C MET A 70 2.19 8.01 18.89
N ALA A 71 1.11 7.99 18.10
CA ALA A 71 -0.04 8.85 18.31
C ALA A 71 -0.58 8.67 19.73
N PHE A 72 -1.01 7.48 20.13
CA PHE A 72 -1.56 7.27 21.47
C PHE A 72 -0.62 7.68 22.60
N TYR A 73 0.67 7.36 22.49
CA TYR A 73 1.68 7.74 23.48
C TYR A 73 1.78 9.27 23.62
N THR A 74 1.90 9.98 22.49
CA THR A 74 1.99 11.44 22.49
C THR A 74 0.66 12.10 22.87
N LEU A 75 -0.48 11.44 22.66
CA LEU A 75 -1.80 11.94 23.04
C LEU A 75 -1.92 11.95 24.55
N PHE A 76 -1.50 10.83 25.16
CA PHE A 76 -1.47 10.68 26.59
C PHE A 76 -0.58 11.75 27.23
N GLY A 77 0.63 11.95 26.70
CA GLY A 77 1.52 13.02 27.16
C GLY A 77 0.92 14.43 27.00
N PHE A 78 0.25 14.69 25.87
CA PHE A 78 -0.45 15.96 25.62
C PHE A 78 -1.56 16.21 26.65
N ILE A 79 -2.41 15.21 26.89
CA ILE A 79 -3.53 15.29 27.83
C ILE A 79 -3.04 15.49 29.25
N GLU A 80 -2.07 14.69 29.72
CA GLU A 80 -1.55 14.80 31.08
C GLU A 80 -0.82 16.14 31.31
N ASN A 81 -0.08 16.65 30.32
CA ASN A 81 0.54 17.97 30.42
C ASN A 81 -0.52 19.08 30.55
N HIS A 82 -1.57 19.05 29.73
CA HIS A 82 -2.65 20.04 29.82
C HIS A 82 -3.41 19.94 31.14
N LYS A 83 -3.71 18.72 31.59
CA LYS A 83 -4.35 18.46 32.88
C LYS A 83 -3.53 19.01 34.04
N SER A 84 -2.23 18.73 34.07
CA SER A 84 -1.32 19.24 35.11
C SER A 84 -1.27 20.77 35.13
N ASN A 85 -1.11 21.40 33.96
CA ASN A 85 -1.05 22.86 33.84
C ASN A 85 -2.38 23.55 34.19
N TYR A 86 -3.50 22.92 33.87
CA TYR A 86 -4.83 23.37 34.25
C TYR A 86 -5.03 23.37 35.77
N PHE A 87 -4.73 22.24 36.45
CA PHE A 87 -4.85 22.16 37.90
C PHE A 87 -3.87 23.11 38.61
N THR A 88 -2.63 23.22 38.12
CA THR A 88 -1.65 24.18 38.65
C THR A 88 -2.15 25.62 38.57
N LEU A 89 -2.77 26.00 37.46
CA LEU A 89 -3.37 27.33 37.30
C LEU A 89 -4.49 27.54 38.32
N GLN A 90 -5.42 26.59 38.42
CA GLN A 90 -6.56 26.64 39.33
C GLN A 90 -6.12 26.78 40.79
N ASP A 91 -5.15 25.96 41.22
CA ASP A 91 -4.64 25.94 42.59
C ASP A 91 -3.87 27.22 42.92
N ASN A 92 -3.01 27.70 42.01
CA ASN A 92 -2.29 28.95 42.19
C ASN A 92 -3.24 30.15 42.27
N SER A 93 -4.25 30.22 41.40
CA SER A 93 -5.28 31.27 41.44
C SER A 93 -6.03 31.26 42.77
N ASN A 94 -6.44 30.10 43.27
CA ASN A 94 -7.10 29.96 44.57
C ASN A 94 -6.20 30.39 45.73
N TYR A 95 -4.93 29.95 45.71
CA TYR A 95 -3.94 30.30 46.73
C TYR A 95 -3.65 31.80 46.77
N PHE A 96 -3.44 32.44 45.62
CA PHE A 96 -3.16 33.88 45.55
C PHE A 96 -4.38 34.70 45.98
N ASN A 97 -5.60 34.28 45.62
CA ASN A 97 -6.81 34.94 46.10
C ASN A 97 -6.91 34.89 47.62
N LYS A 98 -6.64 33.73 48.22
CA LYS A 98 -6.65 33.57 49.68
C LYS A 98 -5.54 34.38 50.38
N LYS A 99 -4.35 34.47 49.77
CA LYS A 99 -3.17 35.08 50.40
C LYS A 99 -3.14 36.60 50.30
N TYR A 100 -3.49 37.16 49.15
CA TYR A 100 -3.36 38.59 48.87
C TYR A 100 -4.72 39.28 48.70
N GLY A 101 -5.77 38.53 48.31
CA GLY A 101 -7.00 39.13 47.82
C GLY A 101 -6.82 39.74 46.42
N VAL A 102 -7.94 40.01 45.75
CA VAL A 102 -7.96 40.55 44.37
C VAL A 102 -7.30 41.93 44.29
N ASP A 103 -7.47 42.77 45.31
CA ASP A 103 -7.07 44.19 45.27
C ASP A 103 -5.58 44.43 45.65
N ASN A 104 -4.95 43.49 46.36
CA ASN A 104 -3.56 43.64 46.84
C ASN A 104 -2.59 42.65 46.19
N LEU A 105 -2.93 42.14 45.00
CA LEU A 105 -2.08 41.18 44.29
C LEU A 105 -0.79 41.86 43.80
N PRO A 106 0.40 41.29 44.08
CA PRO A 106 1.67 41.82 43.56
C PRO A 106 1.67 41.94 42.03
N ALA A 107 2.27 43.02 41.51
CA ALA A 107 2.27 43.32 40.07
C ALA A 107 2.81 42.17 39.18
N GLY A 108 3.80 41.42 39.68
CA GLY A 108 4.38 40.26 38.98
C GLY A 108 3.44 39.05 38.86
N LEU A 109 2.29 39.06 39.54
CA LEU A 109 1.27 38.01 39.51
C LEU A 109 -0.01 38.46 38.80
N SER A 110 -0.01 39.64 38.19
CA SER A 110 -1.20 40.24 37.54
C SER A 110 -1.89 39.33 36.52
N ASN A 111 -1.14 38.44 35.85
CA ASN A 111 -1.69 37.44 34.92
C ASN A 111 -2.68 36.47 35.58
N TYR A 112 -2.63 36.25 36.90
CA TYR A 112 -3.55 35.37 37.62
C TYR A 112 -4.89 36.03 37.98
N LEU A 113 -4.95 37.37 37.93
CA LEU A 113 -6.11 38.16 38.37
C LEU A 113 -7.44 37.76 37.70
N PRO A 114 -7.50 37.45 36.38
CA PRO A 114 -8.75 37.02 35.73
C PRO A 114 -9.31 35.72 36.32
N TYR A 115 -8.44 34.83 36.77
CA TYR A 115 -8.80 33.50 37.24
C TYR A 115 -9.11 33.44 38.74
N MET A 116 -8.63 34.42 39.52
CA MET A 116 -8.91 34.52 40.96
C MET A 116 -10.39 34.82 41.29
N LYS A 117 -11.13 35.36 40.32
CA LYS A 117 -12.54 35.79 40.49
C LYS A 117 -13.55 34.66 40.23
N VAL A 118 -13.11 33.54 39.66
CA VAL A 118 -13.98 32.43 39.27
C VAL A 118 -13.77 31.22 40.18
N LYS A 119 -14.85 30.50 40.47
CA LYS A 119 -14.79 29.29 41.30
C LYS A 119 -14.04 28.15 40.59
N GLU A 120 -14.24 28.03 39.28
CA GLU A 120 -13.61 27.04 38.43
C GLU A 120 -13.33 27.67 37.06
N ILE A 121 -12.11 27.49 36.55
CA ILE A 121 -11.69 28.00 35.25
C ILE A 121 -12.26 27.10 34.16
N SER A 122 -12.92 27.65 33.14
CA SER A 122 -13.39 26.79 32.04
C SER A 122 -12.22 26.22 31.23
N ILE A 123 -12.32 24.95 30.81
CA ILE A 123 -11.30 24.31 29.96
C ILE A 123 -11.06 25.12 28.67
N GLY A 124 -12.11 25.68 28.08
CA GLY A 124 -11.99 26.51 26.88
C GLY A 124 -11.20 27.79 27.11
N THR A 125 -11.45 28.49 28.23
CA THR A 125 -10.68 29.67 28.64
C THR A 125 -9.22 29.31 28.89
N TYR A 126 -8.97 28.21 29.62
CA TYR A 126 -7.62 27.70 29.85
C TYR A 126 -6.88 27.44 28.53
N LEU A 127 -7.49 26.72 27.59
CA LEU A 127 -6.84 26.39 26.32
C LEU A 127 -6.52 27.65 25.50
N ILE A 128 -7.46 28.58 25.38
CA ILE A 128 -7.24 29.85 24.67
C ILE A 128 -6.08 30.62 25.31
N ASP A 129 -6.09 30.77 26.63
CA ASP A 129 -5.10 31.59 27.33
C ASP A 129 -3.73 30.88 27.43
N TYR A 130 -3.70 29.54 27.42
CA TYR A 130 -2.48 28.72 27.36
C TYR A 130 -1.77 28.85 26.01
N TYR A 131 -2.53 28.91 24.91
CA TYR A 131 -2.02 29.02 23.53
C TYR A 131 -1.88 30.47 23.04
N THR A 132 -2.41 31.46 23.77
CA THR A 132 -2.18 32.90 23.52
C THR A 132 -1.14 33.50 24.48
N ASP A 133 -0.41 32.65 25.21
CA ASP A 133 0.67 33.01 26.13
C ASP A 133 0.30 33.97 27.28
N LYS A 134 -0.98 34.10 27.61
CA LYS A 134 -1.42 34.95 28.73
C LYS A 134 -1.02 34.39 30.09
N ILE A 135 -0.91 33.07 30.20
CA ILE A 135 -0.62 32.37 31.46
C ILE A 135 0.79 31.79 31.48
N TYR A 136 1.15 31.05 30.43
CA TYR A 136 2.44 30.37 30.30
C TYR A 136 3.09 30.83 29.02
N ARG A 137 4.31 31.37 29.12
CA ARG A 137 5.07 31.91 27.97
C ARG A 137 5.28 30.83 26.90
N ASN A 138 5.38 31.26 25.65
CA ASN A 138 5.46 30.36 24.50
C ASN A 138 6.72 29.50 24.53
N ASP A 139 6.57 28.28 24.04
CA ASP A 139 7.65 27.41 23.61
C ASP A 139 7.25 26.97 22.19
N ASP A 140 8.17 27.06 21.23
CA ASP A 140 7.96 26.68 19.83
C ASP A 140 7.37 25.26 19.70
N LEU A 141 7.59 24.42 20.72
CA LEU A 141 7.02 23.08 20.86
C LEU A 141 5.47 23.05 20.95
N LYS A 142 4.80 24.09 21.48
CA LYS A 142 3.33 24.12 21.62
C LYS A 142 2.62 24.10 20.25
N VAL A 143 3.11 24.91 19.32
CA VAL A 143 2.52 25.02 17.96
C VAL A 143 2.78 23.75 17.16
N LEU A 144 4.01 23.22 17.23
CA LEU A 144 4.36 21.94 16.60
C LEU A 144 3.49 20.79 17.09
N MET A 145 3.17 20.76 18.38
CA MET A 145 2.34 19.71 18.97
C MET A 145 0.88 19.79 18.48
N ILE A 146 0.31 20.99 18.32
CA ILE A 146 -1.02 21.17 17.71
C ILE A 146 -1.02 20.72 16.24
N ILE A 147 -0.02 21.14 15.45
CA ILE A 147 0.10 20.75 14.04
C ILE A 147 0.24 19.24 13.92
N GLY A 148 1.04 18.63 14.81
CA GLY A 148 1.19 17.18 14.93
C GLY A 148 -0.15 16.47 15.12
N TRP A 149 -0.96 16.94 16.06
CA TRP A 149 -2.25 16.34 16.40
C TRP A 149 -3.36 16.58 15.39
N LEU A 150 -3.43 17.76 14.78
CA LEU A 150 -4.52 18.11 13.88
C LEU A 150 -4.26 17.71 12.43
N ILE A 151 -3.00 17.66 12.00
CA ILE A 151 -2.65 17.48 10.58
C ILE A 151 -1.84 16.21 10.40
N PHE A 152 -0.72 16.07 11.11
CA PHE A 152 0.24 14.99 10.88
C PHE A 152 -0.37 13.62 11.21
N PHE A 153 -0.77 13.37 12.47
CA PHE A 153 -1.29 12.06 12.87
C PHE A 153 -2.54 11.66 12.09
N PRO A 154 -3.61 12.49 11.98
CA PRO A 154 -4.80 12.10 11.23
C PRO A 154 -4.49 11.84 9.74
N GLY A 155 -3.69 12.71 9.11
CA GLY A 155 -3.35 12.59 7.70
C GLY A 155 -2.53 11.33 7.39
N PHE A 156 -1.47 11.08 8.16
CA PHE A 156 -0.61 9.92 7.95
C PHE A 156 -1.26 8.60 8.39
N LEU A 157 -2.07 8.59 9.47
CA LEU A 157 -2.84 7.40 9.85
C LEU A 157 -3.88 7.07 8.78
N TRP A 158 -4.58 8.07 8.25
CA TRP A 158 -5.49 7.86 7.12
C TRP A 158 -4.77 7.32 5.90
N LEU A 159 -3.66 7.94 5.50
CA LEU A 159 -2.89 7.52 4.32
C LEU A 159 -2.34 6.09 4.48
N LEU A 160 -1.63 5.80 5.57
CA LEU A 160 -1.05 4.48 5.80
C LEU A 160 -2.13 3.43 6.05
N GLY A 161 -3.22 3.77 6.73
CA GLY A 161 -4.36 2.88 6.92
C GLY A 161 -5.05 2.54 5.58
N TYR A 162 -5.26 3.54 4.72
CA TYR A 162 -5.80 3.34 3.38
C TYR A 162 -4.91 2.42 2.54
N LEU A 163 -3.59 2.70 2.51
CA LEU A 163 -2.62 1.89 1.79
C LEU A 163 -2.55 0.45 2.32
N SER A 164 -2.64 0.27 3.63
CA SER A 164 -2.53 -1.04 4.29
C SER A 164 -3.75 -1.93 4.09
N PHE A 165 -4.95 -1.36 4.23
CA PHE A 165 -6.16 -2.18 4.38
C PHE A 165 -7.14 -2.05 3.22
N PHE A 166 -7.12 -0.93 2.48
CA PHE A 166 -8.12 -0.62 1.46
C PHE A 166 -7.59 -0.66 0.03
N THR A 167 -6.27 -0.63 -0.16
CA THR A 167 -5.71 -0.71 -1.52
C THR A 167 -5.80 -2.16 -2.02
N PRO A 168 -6.56 -2.41 -3.11
CA PRO A 168 -6.86 -3.77 -3.53
C PRO A 168 -5.67 -4.39 -4.28
N PRO A 169 -5.23 -5.61 -3.93
CA PRO A 169 -4.14 -6.27 -4.63
C PRO A 169 -4.52 -6.59 -6.07
N VAL A 170 -3.54 -6.52 -6.95
CA VAL A 170 -3.70 -6.81 -8.39
C VAL A 170 -2.95 -8.10 -8.70
N TYR A 171 -3.72 -9.16 -8.95
CA TYR A 171 -3.20 -10.50 -9.22
C TYR A 171 -2.94 -10.70 -10.71
N LEU A 172 -2.03 -11.61 -11.04
CA LEU A 172 -1.89 -12.16 -12.37
C LEU A 172 -2.53 -13.54 -12.38
N ILE A 173 -3.41 -13.78 -13.33
CA ILE A 173 -4.18 -15.00 -13.47
C ILE A 173 -3.73 -15.66 -14.76
N ALA A 174 -3.24 -16.88 -14.63
CA ALA A 174 -2.91 -17.76 -15.73
C ALA A 174 -4.11 -18.69 -15.96
N ASP A 175 -4.89 -18.39 -17.00
CA ASP A 175 -6.06 -19.17 -17.39
C ASP A 175 -5.66 -20.11 -18.52
N ARG A 176 -5.49 -21.38 -18.15
CA ARG A 176 -5.03 -22.41 -19.06
C ARG A 176 -6.10 -22.78 -20.08
N GLN A 177 -7.37 -22.81 -19.67
CA GLN A 177 -8.47 -23.17 -20.57
C GLN A 177 -8.60 -22.18 -21.73
N ARG A 178 -8.41 -20.89 -21.43
CA ARG A 178 -8.45 -19.83 -22.44
C ARG A 178 -7.09 -19.55 -23.10
N GLY A 179 -6.01 -20.11 -22.57
CA GLY A 179 -4.65 -19.88 -23.08
C GLY A 179 -4.19 -18.42 -22.93
N ILE A 180 -4.62 -17.72 -21.87
CA ILE A 180 -4.30 -16.30 -21.64
C ILE A 180 -3.69 -16.07 -20.26
N LEU A 181 -2.84 -15.05 -20.18
CA LEU A 181 -2.39 -14.45 -18.93
C LEU A 181 -3.05 -13.10 -18.79
N TYR A 182 -3.77 -12.86 -17.69
CA TYR A 182 -4.45 -11.59 -17.49
C TYR A 182 -4.37 -11.08 -16.06
N SER A 183 -4.54 -9.78 -15.92
CA SER A 183 -4.62 -9.08 -14.66
C SER A 183 -5.69 -8.02 -14.76
N TYR A 184 -6.44 -7.81 -13.68
CA TYR A 184 -7.48 -6.79 -13.66
C TYR A 184 -7.44 -6.00 -12.35
N GLY A 185 -7.85 -4.74 -12.44
CA GLY A 185 -7.93 -3.85 -11.29
C GLY A 185 -8.55 -2.52 -11.69
N MET A 186 -9.32 -1.92 -10.79
CA MET A 186 -10.06 -0.68 -11.05
C MET A 186 -10.95 -0.74 -12.31
N GLY A 187 -11.61 -1.88 -12.56
CA GLY A 187 -12.48 -2.08 -13.72
C GLY A 187 -11.77 -2.31 -15.05
N LYS A 188 -10.43 -2.36 -15.07
CA LYS A 188 -9.65 -2.50 -16.32
C LYS A 188 -8.97 -3.86 -16.41
N VAL A 189 -9.12 -4.53 -17.55
CA VAL A 189 -8.46 -5.79 -17.90
C VAL A 189 -7.17 -5.50 -18.67
N ARG A 190 -6.13 -6.27 -18.36
CA ARG A 190 -4.86 -6.28 -19.07
C ARG A 190 -4.51 -7.74 -19.34
N LEU A 191 -4.19 -8.11 -20.56
CA LEU A 191 -3.93 -9.50 -20.90
C LEU A 191 -2.91 -9.67 -22.02
N THR A 192 -2.44 -10.90 -22.17
CA THR A 192 -1.74 -11.39 -23.37
C THR A 192 -2.11 -12.86 -23.59
N ARG A 193 -1.99 -13.35 -24.83
CA ARG A 193 -2.06 -14.80 -25.06
C ARG A 193 -0.80 -15.46 -24.53
N TYR A 194 -0.93 -16.69 -24.05
CA TYR A 194 0.20 -17.46 -23.55
C TYR A 194 1.28 -17.69 -24.62
N GLU A 195 0.86 -18.01 -25.85
CA GLU A 195 1.74 -18.15 -27.03
C GLU A 195 2.60 -16.91 -27.28
N ASP A 196 2.10 -15.73 -26.89
CA ASP A 196 2.74 -14.43 -27.09
C ASP A 196 3.29 -13.84 -25.79
N ALA A 197 3.19 -14.57 -24.68
CA ALA A 197 3.58 -14.06 -23.40
C ALA A 197 5.08 -13.78 -23.41
N GLN A 198 5.43 -12.55 -23.06
CA GLN A 198 6.80 -12.08 -23.02
C GLN A 198 7.13 -11.60 -21.62
N PHE A 199 8.32 -11.96 -21.14
CA PHE A 199 8.86 -11.43 -19.90
C PHE A 199 10.23 -10.79 -20.14
N GLY A 200 10.64 -9.92 -19.25
CA GLY A 200 11.92 -9.23 -19.32
C GLY A 200 12.35 -8.71 -17.96
N TYR A 201 13.51 -8.08 -17.92
CA TYR A 201 14.11 -7.58 -16.68
C TYR A 201 14.30 -6.07 -16.73
N ALA A 202 13.65 -5.38 -15.80
CA ALA A 202 13.83 -3.95 -15.55
C ALA A 202 14.80 -3.79 -14.36
N GLY A 203 16.10 -3.63 -14.64
CA GLY A 203 17.14 -3.88 -13.65
C GLY A 203 17.13 -5.34 -13.21
N LYS A 204 17.03 -5.61 -11.89
CA LYS A 204 16.86 -6.98 -11.35
C LYS A 204 15.40 -7.45 -11.31
N MET A 205 14.46 -6.59 -11.67
CA MET A 205 13.04 -6.85 -11.49
C MET A 205 12.47 -7.59 -12.69
N LEU A 206 11.91 -8.78 -12.47
CA LEU A 206 11.12 -9.47 -13.48
C LEU A 206 9.82 -8.72 -13.78
N ALA A 207 9.49 -8.60 -15.06
CA ALA A 207 8.23 -8.05 -15.54
C ALA A 207 7.66 -8.87 -16.70
N ILE A 208 6.33 -8.99 -16.76
CA ILE A 208 5.59 -9.61 -17.86
C ILE A 208 4.87 -8.50 -18.62
N LYS A 209 4.97 -8.50 -19.96
CA LYS A 209 4.20 -7.59 -20.80
C LYS A 209 2.75 -8.07 -20.86
N LEU A 210 1.83 -7.19 -20.44
CA LEU A 210 0.40 -7.32 -20.65
C LEU A 210 -0.08 -6.15 -21.50
N TYR A 211 -1.21 -6.32 -22.15
CA TYR A 211 -1.80 -5.33 -23.02
C TYR A 211 -3.18 -4.94 -22.54
N GLY A 212 -3.50 -3.65 -22.58
CA GLY A 212 -4.83 -3.13 -22.32
C GLY A 212 -5.22 -2.09 -23.37
N ILE A 213 -6.45 -1.60 -23.31
CA ILE A 213 -6.90 -0.52 -24.17
C ILE A 213 -6.68 0.83 -23.48
N ASP A 214 -6.07 1.79 -24.17
CA ASP A 214 -6.04 3.17 -23.71
C ASP A 214 -7.41 3.81 -23.95
N GLU A 215 -8.06 4.30 -22.89
CA GLU A 215 -9.41 4.88 -22.98
C GLU A 215 -9.47 6.15 -23.84
N LYS A 216 -8.36 6.89 -23.98
CA LYS A 216 -8.34 8.15 -24.72
C LYS A 216 -8.16 7.93 -26.21
N THR A 217 -7.24 7.04 -26.57
CA THR A 217 -6.89 6.80 -27.98
C THR A 217 -7.59 5.57 -28.56
N GLY A 218 -8.16 4.72 -27.70
CA GLY A 218 -8.62 3.39 -28.05
C GLY A 218 -7.49 2.44 -28.43
N GLN A 219 -6.22 2.84 -28.46
CA GLN A 219 -5.13 2.01 -28.97
C GLN A 219 -4.64 0.98 -27.93
N LEU A 220 -3.89 -0.01 -28.40
CA LEU A 220 -3.25 -0.97 -27.53
C LEU A 220 -2.17 -0.26 -26.70
N LYS A 221 -2.17 -0.53 -25.40
CA LYS A 221 -1.20 0.00 -24.45
C LYS A 221 -0.45 -1.15 -23.82
N THR A 222 0.87 -1.08 -23.86
CA THR A 222 1.73 -2.02 -23.14
C THR A 222 1.79 -1.64 -21.66
N ILE A 223 1.57 -2.60 -20.78
CA ILE A 223 1.71 -2.48 -19.33
C ILE A 223 2.66 -3.56 -18.83
N LEU A 224 3.58 -3.19 -17.95
CA LEU A 224 4.44 -4.16 -17.27
C LEU A 224 3.76 -4.64 -15.99
N TYR A 225 3.38 -5.92 -15.97
CA TYR A 225 2.98 -6.59 -14.74
C TYR A 225 4.22 -7.08 -13.99
N ARG A 226 4.24 -6.82 -12.68
CA ARG A 226 5.35 -7.13 -11.79
C ARG A 226 4.91 -8.23 -10.82
N PRO A 227 5.30 -9.50 -11.04
CA PRO A 227 4.90 -10.60 -10.17
C PRO A 227 5.62 -10.56 -8.80
N ASN A 228 4.99 -11.14 -7.78
CA ASN A 228 5.56 -11.27 -6.44
C ASN A 228 6.52 -12.46 -6.33
N VAL A 229 7.58 -12.48 -7.13
CA VAL A 229 8.51 -13.62 -7.23
C VAL A 229 9.26 -13.94 -5.93
N SER A 230 9.41 -12.95 -5.05
CA SER A 230 10.21 -13.01 -3.83
C SER A 230 9.62 -12.16 -2.71
N HIS A 231 10.08 -12.37 -1.48
CA HIS A 231 9.80 -11.46 -0.36
C HIS A 231 10.36 -10.04 -0.57
N TYR A 232 11.29 -9.85 -1.51
CA TYR A 232 11.88 -8.56 -1.84
C TYR A 232 11.28 -7.91 -3.08
N SER A 233 10.29 -8.54 -3.72
CA SER A 233 9.65 -8.01 -4.93
C SER A 233 8.96 -6.66 -4.69
N SER A 234 8.52 -6.41 -3.45
CA SER A 234 8.00 -5.10 -3.01
C SER A 234 9.05 -3.98 -3.05
N PHE A 235 10.33 -4.33 -2.94
CA PHE A 235 11.48 -3.44 -3.09
C PHE A 235 12.07 -3.46 -4.51
N LEU A 236 11.32 -3.96 -5.48
CA LEU A 236 11.70 -4.00 -6.90
C LEU A 236 12.96 -4.83 -7.16
N THR A 237 13.15 -5.91 -6.40
CA THR A 237 14.30 -6.79 -6.54
C THR A 237 13.96 -8.26 -6.30
N SER A 238 14.70 -9.13 -6.97
CA SER A 238 14.63 -10.58 -6.85
C SER A 238 15.96 -11.18 -7.28
N THR A 239 16.21 -12.41 -6.87
CA THR A 239 17.37 -13.20 -7.30
C THR A 239 17.08 -13.94 -8.59
N ASP A 240 18.14 -14.29 -9.34
CA ASP A 240 18.01 -15.05 -10.58
C ASP A 240 17.36 -16.42 -10.35
N SER A 241 17.63 -17.07 -9.22
CA SER A 241 16.99 -18.34 -8.82
C SER A 241 15.49 -18.18 -8.56
N GLU A 242 15.07 -17.10 -7.90
CA GLU A 242 13.64 -16.83 -7.66
C GLU A 242 12.91 -16.51 -8.97
N ASN A 243 13.54 -15.72 -9.84
CA ASN A 243 13.01 -15.38 -11.15
C ASN A 243 12.86 -16.63 -12.03
N HIS A 244 13.92 -17.45 -12.09
CA HIS A 244 13.93 -18.69 -12.84
C HIS A 244 12.84 -19.65 -12.35
N ARG A 245 12.74 -19.87 -11.04
CA ARG A 245 11.69 -20.70 -10.42
C ARG A 245 10.29 -20.24 -10.78
N PHE A 246 10.03 -18.93 -10.72
CA PHE A 246 8.72 -18.40 -11.07
C PHE A 246 8.40 -18.61 -12.56
N ILE A 247 9.36 -18.37 -13.44
CA ILE A 247 9.19 -18.50 -14.88
C ILE A 247 8.97 -19.97 -15.28
N THR A 248 9.77 -20.91 -14.79
CA THR A 248 9.59 -22.34 -15.07
C THR A 248 8.29 -22.86 -14.49
N PHE A 249 7.92 -22.45 -13.27
CA PHE A 249 6.61 -22.76 -12.67
C PHE A 249 5.45 -22.28 -13.56
N LEU A 250 5.44 -21.00 -13.94
CA LEU A 250 4.35 -20.44 -14.74
C LEU A 250 4.24 -21.12 -16.10
N ASN A 251 5.38 -21.42 -16.72
CA ASN A 251 5.45 -22.07 -18.02
C ASN A 251 4.97 -23.54 -17.95
N ALA A 252 5.48 -24.31 -16.98
CA ALA A 252 5.05 -25.68 -16.71
C ALA A 252 3.53 -25.76 -16.47
N TYR A 253 2.99 -24.85 -15.64
CA TYR A 253 1.55 -24.78 -15.39
C TYR A 253 0.74 -24.53 -16.66
N MET A 254 1.18 -23.60 -17.52
CA MET A 254 0.42 -23.27 -18.74
C MET A 254 0.45 -24.40 -19.78
N GLN A 255 1.57 -25.13 -19.90
CA GLN A 255 1.68 -26.24 -20.86
C GLN A 255 1.00 -27.51 -20.32
N GLU A 256 1.45 -27.97 -19.16
CA GLU A 256 1.13 -29.31 -18.64
C GLU A 256 0.03 -29.30 -17.58
N GLY A 257 -0.30 -28.12 -17.04
CA GLY A 257 -1.38 -27.94 -16.07
C GLY A 257 -0.90 -28.05 -14.62
N ARG A 258 -1.88 -28.13 -13.70
CA ARG A 258 -1.62 -28.17 -12.25
C ARG A 258 -0.64 -29.28 -11.86
N ASP A 259 -0.82 -30.48 -12.40
CA ASP A 259 -0.09 -31.67 -11.95
C ASP A 259 1.42 -31.61 -12.26
N ALA A 260 1.84 -30.73 -13.17
CA ALA A 260 3.26 -30.46 -13.43
C ALA A 260 3.92 -29.57 -12.35
N VAL A 261 3.12 -28.83 -11.57
CA VAL A 261 3.62 -27.86 -10.59
C VAL A 261 3.15 -28.11 -9.15
N SER A 262 2.08 -28.87 -8.97
CA SER A 262 1.50 -29.21 -7.68
C SER A 262 0.67 -30.49 -7.76
N SER A 263 0.81 -31.37 -6.77
CA SER A 263 -0.01 -32.59 -6.66
C SER A 263 -1.44 -32.31 -6.20
N VAL A 264 -1.69 -31.13 -5.60
CA VAL A 264 -2.97 -30.77 -4.98
C VAL A 264 -3.42 -29.37 -5.40
N ASP A 265 -4.72 -29.14 -5.28
CA ASP A 265 -5.27 -27.79 -5.37
C ASP A 265 -4.81 -27.00 -4.14
N TYR A 266 -4.46 -25.75 -4.35
CA TYR A 266 -4.00 -24.88 -3.28
C TYR A 266 -4.67 -23.51 -3.37
N GLN A 267 -4.97 -22.94 -2.21
CA GLN A 267 -5.46 -21.58 -2.05
C GLN A 267 -4.83 -21.01 -0.78
N ALA A 268 -4.08 -19.92 -0.93
CA ALA A 268 -3.49 -19.19 0.17
C ALA A 268 -4.59 -18.63 1.08
N ARG A 269 -4.35 -18.68 2.39
CA ARG A 269 -5.24 -18.09 3.38
C ARG A 269 -5.35 -16.58 3.14
N LYS A 270 -6.57 -16.08 3.00
CA LYS A 270 -6.81 -14.64 2.88
C LYS A 270 -6.50 -13.97 4.23
N PRO A 271 -5.80 -12.83 4.24
CA PRO A 271 -5.45 -12.18 5.49
C PRO A 271 -6.70 -11.48 6.06
N PHE A 272 -6.83 -11.50 7.39
CA PHE A 272 -8.05 -11.09 8.08
C PHE A 272 -8.40 -9.60 7.92
N LEU A 273 -7.38 -8.73 7.83
CA LEU A 273 -7.53 -7.27 7.82
C LEU A 273 -7.31 -6.68 6.42
N PHE A 274 -7.93 -7.24 5.38
CA PHE A 274 -7.83 -6.70 4.02
C PHE A 274 -9.22 -6.48 3.43
N PHE A 275 -9.57 -5.21 3.24
CA PHE A 275 -10.89 -4.76 2.79
C PHE A 275 -10.89 -4.30 1.34
N GLY A 276 -9.72 -4.01 0.77
CA GLY A 276 -9.57 -3.70 -0.64
C GLY A 276 -10.01 -4.87 -1.54
N LYS A 277 -10.99 -4.61 -2.42
CA LYS A 277 -11.46 -5.58 -3.40
C LYS A 277 -11.26 -5.04 -4.82
N ASN A 278 -10.72 -5.89 -5.68
CA ASN A 278 -10.84 -5.74 -7.13
C ASN A 278 -11.87 -6.78 -7.58
N PRO A 279 -13.16 -6.43 -7.72
CA PRO A 279 -14.12 -7.32 -8.35
C PRO A 279 -13.75 -7.50 -9.83
N LEU A 280 -14.13 -8.63 -10.41
CA LEU A 280 -14.01 -8.84 -11.85
C LEU A 280 -14.86 -7.77 -12.56
N PRO A 281 -14.33 -7.09 -13.60
CA PRO A 281 -15.12 -6.11 -14.36
C PRO A 281 -16.38 -6.74 -14.96
N THR A 282 -17.50 -6.01 -14.97
CA THR A 282 -18.77 -6.51 -15.51
C THR A 282 -18.73 -6.75 -17.02
N ASP A 283 -17.89 -6.00 -17.71
CA ASP A 283 -17.60 -6.04 -19.14
C ASP A 283 -16.32 -6.85 -19.46
N PHE A 284 -15.91 -7.75 -18.55
CA PHE A 284 -14.67 -8.51 -18.67
C PHE A 284 -14.50 -9.20 -20.04
N GLU A 285 -15.50 -9.96 -20.48
CA GLU A 285 -15.44 -10.68 -21.77
C GLU A 285 -15.29 -9.73 -22.96
N GLN A 286 -16.03 -8.62 -22.93
CA GLN A 286 -15.95 -7.60 -23.97
C GLN A 286 -14.56 -6.96 -24.03
N GLN A 287 -13.96 -6.64 -22.87
CA GLN A 287 -12.59 -6.11 -22.84
C GLN A 287 -11.58 -7.15 -23.35
N VAL A 288 -11.75 -8.42 -22.99
CA VAL A 288 -10.87 -9.50 -23.44
C VAL A 288 -10.89 -9.62 -24.96
N GLU A 289 -12.08 -9.71 -25.57
CA GLU A 289 -12.24 -9.79 -27.02
C GLU A 289 -11.63 -8.58 -27.74
N GLN A 290 -11.87 -7.37 -27.24
CA GLN A 290 -11.31 -6.15 -27.82
C GLN A 290 -9.78 -6.12 -27.79
N ILE A 291 -9.17 -6.50 -26.67
CA ILE A 291 -7.71 -6.52 -26.54
C ILE A 291 -7.11 -7.57 -27.48
N LEU A 292 -7.68 -8.78 -27.51
CA LEU A 292 -7.21 -9.86 -28.38
C LEU A 292 -7.33 -9.50 -29.88
N ALA A 293 -8.46 -8.90 -30.29
CA ALA A 293 -8.65 -8.46 -31.67
C ALA A 293 -7.61 -7.41 -32.10
N LYS A 294 -7.24 -6.49 -31.20
CA LYS A 294 -6.19 -5.49 -31.49
C LYS A 294 -4.79 -6.08 -31.50
N LEU A 295 -4.51 -7.04 -30.63
CA LEU A 295 -3.26 -7.81 -30.68
C LEU A 295 -3.11 -8.51 -32.03
N ASP A 296 -4.17 -9.15 -32.53
CA ASP A 296 -4.16 -9.79 -33.85
C ASP A 296 -3.94 -8.79 -34.99
N GLN A 297 -4.56 -7.61 -34.90
CA GLN A 297 -4.38 -6.55 -35.88
C GLN A 297 -2.94 -6.02 -35.91
N GLU A 298 -2.32 -5.80 -34.75
CA GLU A 298 -0.93 -5.35 -34.68
C GLU A 298 0.05 -6.41 -35.18
N LYS A 299 -0.17 -7.68 -34.84
CA LYS A 299 0.62 -8.80 -35.36
C LYS A 299 0.60 -8.84 -36.88
N LYS A 300 -0.59 -8.74 -37.49
CA LYS A 300 -0.74 -8.73 -38.96
C LYS A 300 -0.05 -7.53 -39.61
N ARG A 301 0.02 -6.39 -38.93
CA ARG A 301 0.71 -5.20 -39.45
C ARG A 301 2.23 -5.33 -39.41
N ASN A 302 2.76 -6.11 -38.47
CA ASN A 302 4.19 -6.25 -38.22
C ASN A 302 4.78 -7.55 -38.83
N ALA A 303 3.96 -8.41 -39.43
CA ALA A 303 4.36 -9.60 -40.18
C ALA A 303 4.64 -9.25 -41.64
#